data_AF-A0A965FH98-F1
#
_entry.id   AF-A0A965FH98-F1
#
_cell.length_a   1.000
_cell.length_b   1.000
_cell.length_c   1.000
_cell.angle_alpha   90.00
_cell.angle_beta   90.00
_cell.angle_gamma   90.00
#
_symmetry.space_group_name_H-M   'P 1'
#
loop_
_entity.id
_entity.type
_entity.pdbx_description
1 polymer ?
#
loop_
_entity_poly.entity_id
_entity_poly.type
_entity_poly.pdbx_seq_one_letter_code
_entity_poly.pdbx_strand_id
1 'polypeptide(L)'
;MGAQRYTQTTSGVSGCLGDISALSGLFARLRSLLAQALKPASHRYFTQIKGIHVTPADIAASILRILASLQASGSLNAGELPADITVERPKNRDHGDWATNVAMQWGAKLSANPREFANLLSAELAKEPGVEKVDVAGPGFINITLSAAAAGELAKQ
;
A
#
# COMPACT_ATOMS: atom_id res chain seq x y z
N MET A 1 80.19 -8.85 -25.07
CA MET A 1 79.19 -8.10 -25.86
C MET A 1 77.83 -8.73 -25.58
N GLY A 2 76.84 -8.16 -24.92
CA GLY A 2 76.60 -6.90 -24.21
C GLY A 2 75.09 -6.85 -23.86
N ALA A 3 74.74 -6.37 -22.64
CA ALA A 3 73.51 -5.63 -22.26
C ALA A 3 72.11 -6.31 -22.47
N GLN A 4 71.05 -6.17 -21.64
CA GLN A 4 70.71 -5.47 -20.40
C GLN A 4 69.39 -6.08 -19.80
N ARG A 5 69.07 -5.72 -18.54
CA ARG A 5 67.85 -6.02 -17.75
C ARG A 5 66.68 -5.05 -18.04
N TYR A 6 65.54 -5.29 -17.33
CA TYR A 6 64.32 -4.47 -17.01
C TYR A 6 63.05 -4.83 -17.81
N THR A 7 61.80 -4.95 -17.31
CA THR A 7 61.12 -4.86 -15.98
C THR A 7 59.68 -5.43 -16.07
N GLN A 8 59.07 -5.69 -14.90
CA GLN A 8 57.69 -6.10 -14.52
C GLN A 8 56.49 -5.73 -15.44
N THR A 9 55.37 -6.47 -15.38
CA THR A 9 54.05 -6.05 -14.75
C THR A 9 52.81 -6.84 -15.25
N THR A 10 51.88 -7.13 -14.30
CA THR A 10 50.41 -7.46 -14.40
C THR A 10 49.94 -8.78 -15.05
N SER A 11 49.50 -9.77 -14.27
CA SER A 11 48.15 -9.97 -13.67
C SER A 11 47.14 -10.65 -14.61
N GLY A 12 47.08 -11.98 -14.55
CA GLY A 12 46.03 -12.79 -15.16
C GLY A 12 45.23 -13.53 -14.08
N VAL A 13 44.20 -12.88 -13.52
CA VAL A 13 43.14 -13.56 -12.78
C VAL A 13 42.08 -13.99 -13.79
N SER A 14 42.24 -15.20 -14.32
CA SER A 14 41.19 -15.94 -15.00
C SER A 14 40.51 -16.82 -13.97
N GLY A 15 39.23 -16.57 -13.70
CA GLY A 15 38.39 -17.44 -12.89
C GLY A 15 37.40 -16.71 -12.01
N CYS A 16 36.14 -17.13 -12.08
CA CYS A 16 35.00 -16.72 -11.26
C CYS A 16 34.13 -15.57 -11.81
N LEU A 17 33.58 -15.72 -13.01
CA LEU A 17 32.26 -15.15 -13.32
C LEU A 17 31.22 -16.26 -13.17
N GLY A 18 30.81 -16.50 -11.92
CA GLY A 18 29.64 -17.32 -11.62
C GLY A 18 28.37 -16.60 -12.07
N ASP A 19 27.53 -17.31 -12.80
CA ASP A 19 26.26 -16.90 -13.40
C ASP A 19 25.40 -15.97 -12.51
N ILE A 20 25.45 -14.66 -12.78
CA ILE A 20 24.61 -13.64 -12.13
C ILE A 20 23.13 -13.82 -12.53
N SER A 21 22.86 -14.55 -13.62
CA SER A 21 21.50 -14.90 -14.08
C SER A 21 20.74 -15.79 -13.09
N ALA A 22 21.42 -16.60 -12.28
CA ALA A 22 20.77 -17.44 -11.27
C ALA A 22 20.24 -16.62 -10.08
N LEU A 23 20.92 -15.51 -9.74
CA LEU A 23 20.54 -14.62 -8.65
C LEU A 23 19.33 -13.74 -9.02
N SER A 24 19.23 -13.28 -10.27
CA SER A 24 18.06 -12.51 -10.74
C SER A 24 16.77 -13.35 -10.71
N GLY A 25 16.86 -14.63 -11.08
CA GLY A 25 15.77 -15.59 -10.97
C GLY A 25 15.34 -15.87 -9.53
N LEU A 26 16.29 -15.88 -8.58
CA LEU A 26 16.02 -16.05 -7.16
C LEU A 26 15.30 -14.83 -6.58
N PHE A 27 15.70 -13.61 -6.95
CA PHE A 27 14.98 -12.38 -6.54
C PHE A 27 13.58 -12.32 -7.14
N ALA A 28 13.39 -12.70 -8.40
CA ALA A 28 12.07 -12.75 -9.03
C ALA A 28 11.15 -13.79 -8.36
N ARG A 29 11.69 -14.97 -8.02
CA ARG A 29 10.96 -16.02 -7.29
C ARG A 29 10.67 -15.63 -5.84
N LEU A 30 11.61 -15.01 -5.15
CA LEU A 30 11.42 -14.53 -3.78
C LEU A 30 10.39 -13.41 -3.74
N ARG A 31 10.39 -12.50 -4.72
CA ARG A 31 9.39 -11.44 -4.86
C ARG A 31 8.00 -12.00 -5.19
N SER A 32 7.92 -13.03 -6.03
CA SER A 32 6.66 -13.74 -6.32
C SER A 32 6.14 -14.52 -5.11
N LEU A 33 7.02 -15.16 -4.34
CA LEU A 33 6.69 -15.90 -3.12
C LEU A 33 6.29 -14.98 -1.97
N LEU A 34 6.96 -13.83 -1.79
CA LEU A 34 6.53 -12.79 -0.85
C LEU A 34 5.17 -12.22 -1.23
N ALA A 35 4.92 -11.95 -2.52
CA ALA A 35 3.60 -11.53 -3.00
C ALA A 35 2.51 -12.60 -2.81
N GLN A 36 2.87 -13.90 -2.85
CA GLN A 36 1.95 -15.01 -2.59
C GLN A 36 1.73 -15.29 -1.09
N ALA A 37 2.76 -15.10 -0.27
CA ALA A 37 2.69 -15.25 1.19
C ALA A 37 2.00 -14.05 1.86
N LEU A 38 2.06 -12.88 1.22
CA LEU A 38 1.29 -11.68 1.58
C LEU A 38 -0.08 -11.63 0.91
N LYS A 39 -0.63 -12.74 0.39
CA LYS A 39 -2.09 -12.85 0.27
C LYS A 39 -2.62 -13.03 1.68
N PRO A 40 -3.12 -11.99 2.39
CA PRO A 40 -3.82 -12.27 3.61
C PRO A 40 -4.99 -13.20 3.26
N ALA A 41 -5.13 -14.24 4.07
CA ALA A 41 -6.33 -15.07 4.17
C ALA A 41 -7.55 -14.24 4.68
N SER A 42 -7.68 -12.98 4.27
CA SER A 42 -8.71 -12.04 4.73
C SER A 42 -9.94 -12.02 3.83
N HIS A 43 -9.89 -12.65 2.65
CA HIS A 43 -11.03 -12.66 1.73
C HIS A 43 -12.13 -13.67 2.11
N ARG A 44 -11.93 -14.52 3.13
CA ARG A 44 -12.79 -15.69 3.37
C ARG A 44 -13.49 -15.77 4.73
N TYR A 45 -13.33 -14.81 5.63
CA TYR A 45 -14.05 -14.84 6.92
C TYR A 45 -15.03 -13.69 7.16
N PHE A 46 -14.96 -12.58 6.41
CA PHE A 46 -15.71 -11.38 6.76
C PHE A 46 -17.15 -11.32 6.20
N THR A 47 -17.44 -12.06 5.13
CA THR A 47 -18.72 -11.90 4.40
C THR A 47 -19.82 -12.87 4.83
N GLN A 48 -19.53 -13.88 5.65
CA GLN A 48 -20.43 -15.04 5.72
C GLN A 48 -21.36 -15.12 6.94
N ILE A 49 -21.17 -14.41 8.07
CA ILE A 49 -22.10 -14.54 9.22
C ILE A 49 -22.23 -13.22 10.00
N LYS A 50 -23.37 -12.54 9.85
CA LYS A 50 -23.82 -11.25 10.47
C LYS A 50 -23.26 -9.97 9.84
N GLY A 51 -24.14 -9.21 9.18
CA GLY A 51 -24.05 -7.75 8.94
C GLY A 51 -22.80 -7.23 8.22
N ILE A 52 -22.96 -6.29 7.29
CA ILE A 52 -21.78 -5.53 6.81
C ILE A 52 -21.41 -4.54 7.92
N HIS A 53 -20.60 -4.97 8.87
CA HIS A 53 -20.07 -4.08 9.91
C HIS A 53 -18.86 -3.33 9.35
N VAL A 54 -18.89 -2.01 9.44
CA VAL A 54 -17.79 -1.15 8.97
C VAL A 54 -17.33 -0.27 10.12
N THR A 55 -16.36 -0.76 10.87
CA THR A 55 -15.71 -0.04 11.98
C THR A 55 -14.54 0.81 11.46
N PRO A 56 -14.00 1.75 12.27
CA PRO A 56 -12.80 2.48 11.91
C PRO A 56 -11.61 1.56 11.59
N ALA A 57 -11.47 0.46 12.32
CA ALA A 57 -10.42 -0.52 12.12
C ALA A 57 -10.57 -1.26 10.78
N ASP A 58 -11.80 -1.56 10.35
CA ASP A 58 -12.06 -2.21 9.06
C ASP A 58 -11.69 -1.28 7.89
N ILE A 59 -12.00 0.02 8.02
CA ILE A 59 -11.59 1.04 7.05
C ILE A 59 -10.07 1.20 7.03
N ALA A 60 -9.42 1.29 8.20
CA ALA A 60 -7.96 1.39 8.29
C ALA A 60 -7.26 0.20 7.61
N ALA A 61 -7.75 -1.03 7.87
CA ALA A 61 -7.26 -2.24 7.24
C ALA A 61 -7.48 -2.23 5.71
N SER A 62 -8.63 -1.73 5.25
CA SER A 62 -8.93 -1.58 3.82
C SER A 62 -7.98 -0.58 3.16
N ILE A 63 -7.70 0.56 3.80
CA ILE A 63 -6.72 1.54 3.30
C ILE A 63 -5.34 0.89 3.18
N LEU A 64 -4.84 0.19 4.21
CA LEU A 64 -3.54 -0.48 4.14
C LEU A 64 -3.46 -1.47 2.97
N ARG A 65 -4.52 -2.27 2.77
CA ARG A 65 -4.61 -3.20 1.64
C ARG A 65 -4.58 -2.49 0.30
N ILE A 66 -5.32 -1.39 0.16
CA ILE A 66 -5.36 -0.57 -1.05
C ILE A 66 -3.97 0.02 -1.33
N LEU A 67 -3.30 0.60 -0.33
CA LEU A 67 -1.96 1.16 -0.50
C LEU A 67 -0.94 0.10 -0.97
N ALA A 68 -0.97 -1.09 -0.38
CA ALA A 68 -0.13 -2.19 -0.81
C ALA A 68 -0.43 -2.62 -2.26
N SER A 69 -1.71 -2.66 -2.65
CA SER A 69 -2.12 -2.98 -4.03
C SER A 69 -1.63 -1.95 -5.03
N LEU A 70 -1.73 -0.65 -4.68
CA LEU A 70 -1.32 0.45 -5.54
C LEU A 70 0.19 0.56 -5.70
N GLN A 71 0.96 0.23 -4.67
CA GLN A 71 2.41 0.07 -4.80
C GLN A 71 2.77 -1.13 -5.68
N ALA A 72 2.06 -2.25 -5.54
CA ALA A 72 2.30 -3.44 -6.35
C ALA A 72 1.98 -3.22 -7.84
N SER A 73 0.97 -2.40 -8.16
CA SER A 73 0.64 -2.00 -9.53
C SER A 73 1.53 -0.91 -10.12
N GLY A 74 2.40 -0.29 -9.31
CA GLY A 74 3.23 0.86 -9.71
C GLY A 74 2.47 2.18 -9.82
N SER A 75 1.22 2.22 -9.32
CA SER A 75 0.40 3.45 -9.27
C SER A 75 0.84 4.38 -8.13
N LEU A 76 1.51 3.84 -7.11
CA LEU A 76 2.21 4.59 -6.08
C LEU A 76 3.69 4.22 -6.07
N ASN A 77 4.53 5.18 -5.72
CA ASN A 77 5.96 4.95 -5.55
C ASN A 77 6.21 3.89 -4.47
N ALA A 78 7.23 3.05 -4.70
CA ALA A 78 7.69 2.11 -3.70
C ALA A 78 8.22 2.89 -2.49
N GLY A 79 7.76 2.52 -1.29
CA GLY A 79 8.10 3.21 -0.05
C GLY A 79 7.50 2.50 1.15
N GLU A 80 7.90 2.92 2.34
CA GLU A 80 7.35 2.39 3.59
C GLU A 80 5.88 2.78 3.74
N LEU A 81 5.04 1.78 4.01
CA LEU A 81 3.62 1.98 4.30
C LEU A 81 3.43 2.38 5.78
N PRO A 82 2.38 3.14 6.11
CA PRO A 82 2.01 3.39 7.50
C PRO A 82 1.87 2.09 8.30
N ALA A 83 2.44 2.05 9.50
CA ALA A 83 2.18 0.98 10.46
C ALA A 83 0.77 1.09 11.06
N ASP A 84 0.23 2.31 11.14
CA ASP A 84 -1.09 2.59 11.66
C ASP A 84 -1.77 3.71 10.84
N ILE A 85 -3.10 3.62 10.71
CA ILE A 85 -3.93 4.58 9.99
C ILE A 85 -5.04 5.04 10.91
N THR A 86 -5.05 6.33 11.21
CA THR A 86 -6.12 6.93 12.00
C THR A 86 -7.37 7.09 11.15
N VAL A 87 -8.45 6.46 11.62
CA VAL A 87 -9.82 6.65 11.13
C VAL A 87 -10.68 7.02 12.34
N GLU A 88 -11.43 8.09 12.23
CA GLU A 88 -12.22 8.65 13.33
C GLU A 88 -13.61 9.10 12.88
N ARG A 89 -14.51 9.36 13.83
CA ARG A 89 -15.79 10.03 13.52
C ARG A 89 -15.51 11.50 13.20
N PRO A 90 -16.04 12.03 12.08
CA PRO A 90 -15.90 13.44 11.80
C PRO A 90 -16.68 14.28 12.82
N LYS A 91 -16.16 15.47 13.11
CA LYS A 91 -16.84 16.43 14.00
C LYS A 91 -18.16 16.94 13.41
N ASN A 92 -18.21 17.12 12.09
CA ASN A 92 -19.43 17.47 11.37
C ASN A 92 -20.02 16.19 10.75
N ARG A 93 -21.30 15.93 11.03
CA ARG A 93 -22.05 14.78 10.50
C ARG A 93 -22.24 14.86 8.98
N ASP A 94 -22.15 16.05 8.39
CA ASP A 94 -22.20 16.23 6.93
C ASP A 94 -20.94 15.68 6.22
N HIS A 95 -19.92 15.26 6.98
CA HIS A 95 -18.70 14.67 6.45
C HIS A 95 -18.71 13.13 6.51
N GLY A 96 -19.91 12.54 6.60
CA GLY A 96 -20.10 11.10 6.61
C GLY A 96 -19.93 10.46 7.98
N ASP A 97 -19.71 9.16 7.98
CA ASP A 97 -19.61 8.34 9.18
C ASP A 97 -18.17 8.26 9.70
N TRP A 98 -17.21 8.22 8.78
CA TRP A 98 -15.78 8.12 9.07
C TRP A 98 -14.97 9.14 8.30
N ALA A 99 -13.84 9.56 8.88
CA ALA A 99 -12.89 10.44 8.23
C ALA A 99 -11.45 10.00 8.50
N THR A 100 -10.55 10.31 7.57
CA THR A 100 -9.10 10.10 7.72
C THR A 100 -8.31 11.21 7.03
N ASN A 101 -7.15 11.55 7.61
CA ASN A 101 -6.18 12.50 7.05
C ASN A 101 -4.93 11.79 6.48
N VAL A 102 -5.01 10.47 6.25
CA VAL A 102 -3.89 9.64 5.78
C VAL A 102 -3.21 10.23 4.54
N ALA A 103 -3.99 10.85 3.65
CA ALA A 103 -3.46 11.45 2.43
C ALA A 103 -2.50 12.61 2.69
N MET A 104 -2.76 13.42 3.72
CA MET A 104 -1.86 14.51 4.11
C MET A 104 -0.60 13.98 4.80
N GLN A 105 -0.75 12.97 5.65
CA GLN A 105 0.36 12.41 6.43
C GLN A 105 1.35 11.64 5.54
N TRP A 106 0.86 11.01 4.47
CA TRP A 106 1.65 10.08 3.65
C TRP A 106 1.86 10.52 2.21
N GLY A 107 1.07 11.47 1.68
CA GLY A 107 1.29 12.02 0.33
C GLY A 107 2.70 12.57 0.17
N ALA A 108 3.15 13.41 1.11
CA ALA A 108 4.51 13.96 1.09
C ALA A 108 5.60 12.88 1.17
N LYS A 109 5.40 11.84 2.00
CA LYS A 109 6.38 10.76 2.18
C LYS A 109 6.51 9.87 0.94
N LEU A 110 5.43 9.72 0.18
CA LEU A 110 5.39 8.96 -1.07
C LEU A 110 5.72 9.82 -2.30
N SER A 111 6.15 11.07 -2.10
CA SER A 111 6.37 12.07 -3.17
C SER A 111 5.16 12.26 -4.09
N ALA A 112 3.96 12.11 -3.54
CA ALA A 112 2.69 12.32 -4.24
C ALA A 112 2.05 13.64 -3.78
N ASN A 113 1.35 14.33 -4.68
CA ASN A 113 0.51 15.45 -4.27
C ASN A 113 -0.58 14.91 -3.32
N PRO A 114 -0.74 15.44 -2.10
CA PRO A 114 -1.73 14.93 -1.14
C PRO A 114 -3.15 14.86 -1.68
N ARG A 115 -3.54 15.81 -2.55
CA ARG A 115 -4.86 15.83 -3.18
C ARG A 115 -5.02 14.71 -4.22
N GLU A 116 -4.01 14.50 -5.05
CA GLU A 116 -4.02 13.43 -6.05
C GLU A 116 -4.03 12.05 -5.37
N PHE A 117 -3.21 11.90 -4.34
CA PHE A 117 -3.18 10.69 -3.52
C PHE A 117 -4.53 10.42 -2.85
N ALA A 118 -5.18 11.46 -2.31
CA ALA A 118 -6.51 11.34 -1.74
C ALA A 118 -7.56 10.92 -2.78
N ASN A 119 -7.53 11.48 -4.00
CA ASN A 119 -8.45 11.12 -5.07
C ASN A 119 -8.27 9.67 -5.54
N LEU A 120 -7.02 9.21 -5.61
CA LEU A 120 -6.70 7.85 -6.00
C LEU A 120 -7.17 6.86 -4.93
N LEU A 121 -6.90 7.17 -3.66
CA LEU A 121 -7.36 6.35 -2.53
C LEU A 121 -8.89 6.36 -2.41
N SER A 122 -9.55 7.50 -2.63
CA SER A 122 -11.01 7.59 -2.57
C SER A 122 -11.68 6.74 -3.64
N ALA A 123 -11.12 6.68 -4.85
CA ALA A 123 -11.64 5.86 -5.94
C ALA A 123 -11.59 4.36 -5.62
N GLU A 124 -10.55 3.89 -4.92
CA GLU A 124 -10.47 2.50 -4.49
C GLU A 124 -11.34 2.21 -3.27
N LEU A 125 -11.40 3.12 -2.29
CA LEU A 125 -12.26 2.98 -1.11
C LEU A 125 -13.75 2.94 -1.47
N ALA A 126 -14.17 3.68 -2.50
CA ALA A 126 -15.56 3.65 -2.98
C ALA A 126 -16.00 2.27 -3.51
N LYS A 127 -15.07 1.34 -3.74
CA LYS A 127 -15.35 -0.03 -4.17
C LYS A 127 -15.46 -1.01 -2.99
N GLU A 128 -15.12 -0.58 -1.78
CA GLU A 128 -15.17 -1.44 -0.60
C GLU A 128 -16.62 -1.73 -0.18
N PRO A 129 -16.93 -2.96 0.23
CA PRO A 129 -18.28 -3.32 0.64
C PRO A 129 -18.70 -2.51 1.88
N GLY A 130 -19.92 -1.96 1.83
CA GLY A 130 -20.46 -1.15 2.92
C GLY A 130 -20.14 0.33 2.83
N VAL A 131 -19.28 0.76 1.90
CA VAL A 131 -19.04 2.17 1.58
C VAL A 131 -20.03 2.63 0.50
N GLU A 132 -20.75 3.72 0.76
CA GLU A 132 -21.68 4.32 -0.20
C GLU A 132 -21.02 5.46 -0.97
N LYS A 133 -20.25 6.30 -0.28
CA LYS A 133 -19.62 7.47 -0.88
C LYS A 133 -18.30 7.81 -0.21
N VAL A 134 -17.34 8.29 -1.00
CA VAL A 134 -16.08 8.83 -0.49
C VAL A 134 -15.82 10.20 -1.11
N ASP A 135 -15.71 11.23 -0.27
CA ASP A 135 -15.47 12.62 -0.68
C ASP A 135 -14.08 13.08 -0.22
N VAL A 136 -13.40 13.84 -1.07
CA VAL A 136 -12.10 14.46 -0.74
C VAL A 136 -12.28 15.94 -0.44
N ALA A 137 -12.03 16.34 0.80
CA ALA A 137 -12.12 17.72 1.27
C ALA A 137 -10.73 18.38 1.38
N GLY A 138 -10.67 19.67 1.05
CA GLY A 138 -9.48 20.50 1.22
C GLY A 138 -8.21 19.88 0.60
N PRO A 139 -7.07 19.88 1.31
CA PRO A 139 -5.80 19.39 0.76
C PRO A 139 -5.66 17.85 0.74
N GLY A 140 -6.62 17.09 1.29
CA GLY A 140 -6.50 15.61 1.34
C GLY A 140 -7.19 14.95 2.54
N PHE A 141 -8.24 15.56 3.10
CA PHE A 141 -9.11 14.86 4.03
C PHE A 141 -10.05 13.95 3.24
N ILE A 142 -10.18 12.70 3.68
CA ILE A 142 -11.05 11.71 3.06
C ILE A 142 -12.22 11.46 4.01
N ASN A 143 -13.42 11.75 3.53
CA ASN A 143 -14.68 11.61 4.23
C ASN A 143 -15.45 10.43 3.64
N ILE A 144 -15.92 9.51 4.47
CA ILE A 144 -16.49 8.22 4.05
C ILE A 144 -17.92 8.14 4.61
N THR A 145 -18.87 7.95 3.71
CA THR A 145 -20.28 7.66 4.04
C THR A 145 -20.53 6.18 3.82
N LEU A 146 -21.09 5.53 4.83
CA LEU A 146 -21.46 4.13 4.77
C LEU A 146 -22.83 3.96 4.13
N SER A 147 -23.02 2.80 3.50
CA SER A 147 -24.35 2.37 3.05
C SER A 147 -25.33 2.29 4.22
N ALA A 148 -26.62 2.54 3.96
CA ALA A 148 -27.67 2.41 4.97
C ALA A 148 -27.66 1.06 5.70
N ALA A 149 -27.32 -0.03 5.01
CA ALA A 149 -27.18 -1.36 5.62
C ALA A 149 -26.04 -1.40 6.65
N ALA A 150 -24.87 -0.87 6.29
CA ALA A 150 -23.70 -0.83 7.18
C ALA A 150 -23.89 0.15 8.34
N ALA A 151 -24.43 1.34 8.07
CA ALA A 151 -24.76 2.34 9.10
C ALA A 151 -25.80 1.81 10.09
N GLY A 152 -26.81 1.08 9.61
CA GLY A 152 -27.83 0.46 10.45
C GLY A 152 -27.28 -0.63 11.38
N GLU A 153 -26.28 -1.39 10.94
CA GLU A 153 -25.59 -2.36 11.80
C GLU A 153 -24.68 -1.69 12.84
N LEU A 154 -24.06 -0.56 12.51
CA LEU A 154 -23.27 0.24 13.45
C LEU A 154 -24.13 0.84 14.58
N ALA A 155 -25.38 1.22 14.29
CA ALA A 155 -26.29 1.81 15.27
C ALA A 155 -26.86 0.79 16.30
N LYS A 156 -26.68 -0.51 16.08
CA LYS A 156 -27.14 -1.58 16.99
C LYS A 156 -26.12 -1.93 18.08
N GLN A 157 -24.93 -1.34 18.01
CA GLN A 157 -23.82 -1.54 18.94
C GLN A 157 -23.83 -0.46 20.02
#